data_AF-A0A3G3GP36-F1
#
_entry.id   AF-A0A3G3GP36-F1
#
_cell.length_a   1.000
_cell.length_b   1.000
_cell.length_c   1.000
_cell.angle_alpha   90.00
_cell.angle_beta   90.00
_cell.angle_gamma   90.00
#
_symmetry.space_group_name_H-M   'P 1'
#
loop_
_entity.id
_entity.type
_entity.pdbx_description
1 polymer ?
#
loop_
_entity_poly.entity_id
_entity_poly.type
_entity_poly.pdbx_seq_one_letter_code
_entity_poly.pdbx_strand_id
1 'polypeptide(L)'
;MAERKLNSTNYQNQVFLEEKCALNELIHLLSKRWLTEVMFSIEEGNVRFSSIKEDLKYISDNVLADRLKLLEKYKLIIRMENEKEVPVRVEYTLTSKGTTLSEWLDVLCNFAENEMDFSN
;
A
#
# COMPACT_ATOMS: atom_id res chain seq x y z
N MET A 1 -6.46 -17.06 -10.16
CA MET A 1 -5.41 -16.92 -9.12
C MET A 1 -4.85 -18.30 -8.86
N ALA A 2 -3.54 -18.51 -8.99
CA ALA A 2 -2.94 -19.79 -8.62
C ALA A 2 -3.13 -20.01 -7.10
N GLU A 3 -3.61 -21.18 -6.70
CA GLU A 3 -3.70 -21.54 -5.29
C GLU A 3 -2.31 -21.44 -4.65
N ARG A 4 -2.25 -20.74 -3.50
CA ARG A 4 -0.98 -20.55 -2.79
C ARG A 4 -0.53 -21.90 -2.24
N LYS A 5 0.65 -22.37 -2.65
CA LYS A 5 1.24 -23.61 -2.13
C LYS A 5 1.64 -23.43 -0.66
N LEU A 6 0.75 -23.81 0.24
CA LEU A 6 0.93 -23.69 1.70
C LEU A 6 2.07 -24.55 2.26
N ASN A 7 2.56 -25.53 1.49
CA ASN A 7 3.68 -26.39 1.86
C ASN A 7 5.02 -25.97 1.25
N SER A 8 5.08 -24.82 0.56
CA SER A 8 6.34 -24.33 0.00
C SER A 8 7.23 -23.75 1.10
N THR A 9 8.54 -23.95 0.99
CA THR A 9 9.53 -23.35 1.90
C THR A 9 9.38 -21.82 1.97
N ASN A 10 9.05 -21.18 0.84
CA ASN A 10 8.79 -19.74 0.81
C ASN A 10 7.60 -19.34 1.69
N TYR A 11 6.49 -20.09 1.64
CA TYR A 11 5.33 -19.84 2.49
C TYR A 11 5.66 -20.05 3.97
N GLN A 12 6.31 -21.17 4.30
CA GLN A 12 6.70 -21.47 5.69
C GLN A 12 7.64 -20.42 6.27
N ASN A 13 8.63 -19.96 5.50
CA ASN A 13 9.55 -18.90 5.92
C ASN A 13 8.82 -17.57 6.17
N GLN A 14 7.87 -17.23 5.30
CA GLN A 14 7.07 -16.02 5.50
C GLN A 14 6.26 -16.09 6.80
N VAL A 15 5.53 -17.19 7.03
CA VAL A 15 4.74 -17.37 8.26
C VAL A 15 5.63 -17.28 9.50
N PHE A 16 6.78 -17.95 9.49
CA PHE A 16 7.74 -17.89 10.60
C PHE A 16 8.21 -16.46 10.89
N LEU A 17 8.49 -15.66 9.86
CA LEU A 17 8.91 -14.26 10.03
C LEU A 17 7.77 -13.40 10.60
N GLU A 18 6.55 -13.58 10.09
CA GLU A 18 5.35 -12.86 10.54
C GLU A 18 5.03 -13.19 12.01
N GLU A 19 5.15 -14.45 12.44
CA GLU A 19 4.95 -14.87 13.84
C GLU A 19 6.05 -14.35 14.78
N LYS A 20 7.26 -14.13 14.27
CA LYS A 20 8.39 -13.69 15.10
C LYS A 20 8.22 -12.26 15.64
N CYS A 21 7.65 -11.35 14.85
CA CYS A 21 7.39 -9.98 15.27
C CYS A 21 6.43 -9.26 14.31
N ALA A 22 5.51 -8.47 14.85
CA ALA A 22 4.56 -7.65 14.08
C ALA A 22 5.25 -6.68 13.09
N LEU A 23 6.48 -6.24 13.36
CA LEU A 23 7.27 -5.42 12.43
C LEU A 23 7.53 -6.17 11.11
N ASN A 24 7.80 -7.48 11.17
CA ASN A 24 8.04 -8.27 9.96
C ASN A 24 6.77 -8.39 9.11
N GLU A 25 5.60 -8.49 9.75
CA GLU A 25 4.31 -8.47 9.03
C GLU A 25 4.10 -7.12 8.33
N LEU A 26 4.41 -6.02 9.02
CA LEU A 26 4.34 -4.67 8.43
C LEU A 26 5.30 -4.52 7.25
N ILE A 27 6.57 -4.92 7.40
CA ILE A 27 7.56 -4.88 6.32
C ILE A 27 7.11 -5.76 5.15
N HIS A 28 6.57 -6.95 5.42
CA HIS A 28 6.04 -7.82 4.36
C HIS A 28 4.88 -7.15 3.62
N LEU A 29 3.96 -6.50 4.34
CA LEU A 29 2.88 -5.72 3.74
C LEU A 29 3.43 -4.60 2.85
N LEU A 30 4.30 -3.75 3.38
CA LEU A 30 4.90 -2.60 2.68
C LEU A 30 5.74 -3.04 1.46
N SER A 31 6.40 -4.19 1.53
CA SER A 31 7.17 -4.76 0.42
C SER A 31 6.32 -5.20 -0.78
N LYS A 32 4.99 -5.26 -0.65
CA LYS A 32 4.11 -5.59 -1.77
C LYS A 32 4.22 -4.49 -2.81
N ARG A 33 4.75 -4.86 -3.99
CA ARG A 33 4.91 -3.95 -5.13
C ARG A 33 3.69 -3.04 -5.33
N TRP A 34 3.92 -1.73 -5.43
CA TRP A 34 2.95 -0.63 -5.54
C TRP A 34 2.19 -0.24 -4.25
N LEU A 35 2.31 -0.96 -3.13
CA LEU A 35 1.50 -0.61 -1.95
C LEU A 35 1.84 0.78 -1.40
N THR A 36 3.12 1.08 -1.21
CA THR A 36 3.60 2.38 -0.71
C THR A 36 3.29 3.50 -1.69
N GLU A 37 3.57 3.31 -2.98
CA GLU A 37 3.25 4.30 -4.03
C GLU A 37 1.76 4.64 -4.12
N VAL A 38 0.87 3.65 -3.95
CA VAL A 38 -0.59 3.93 -3.90
C VAL A 38 -0.94 4.79 -2.69
N MET A 39 -0.27 4.58 -1.55
CA MET A 39 -0.51 5.36 -0.34
C MET A 39 -0.01 6.80 -0.50
N PHE A 40 1.19 6.98 -1.04
CA PHE A 40 1.77 8.30 -1.34
C PHE A 40 0.96 9.06 -2.40
N SER A 41 0.51 8.39 -3.46
CA SER A 41 -0.36 9.01 -4.47
C SER A 41 -1.64 9.60 -3.84
N ILE A 42 -2.25 8.89 -2.88
CA ILE A 42 -3.42 9.39 -2.13
C ILE A 42 -3.05 10.58 -1.25
N GLU A 43 -1.88 10.54 -0.59
CA GLU A 43 -1.34 11.63 0.21
C GLU A 43 -1.13 12.91 -0.61
N GLU A 44 -0.63 12.77 -1.84
CA GLU A 44 -0.44 13.86 -2.81
C GLU A 44 -1.77 14.43 -3.36
N GLY A 45 -2.90 13.83 -2.98
CA GLY A 45 -4.24 14.32 -3.30
C GLY A 45 -4.95 13.55 -4.42
N ASN A 46 -4.38 12.46 -4.93
CA ASN A 46 -5.08 11.59 -5.88
C ASN A 46 -6.12 10.74 -5.15
N VAL A 47 -7.31 11.31 -4.94
CA VAL A 47 -8.37 10.66 -4.15
C VAL A 47 -9.24 9.68 -4.93
N ARG A 48 -9.13 9.59 -6.27
CA ARG A 48 -9.96 8.70 -7.10
C ARG A 48 -9.14 7.58 -7.71
N PHE A 49 -9.78 6.44 -7.97
CA PHE A 49 -9.14 5.31 -8.66
C PHE A 49 -8.46 5.73 -9.97
N SER A 50 -9.15 6.54 -10.78
CA SER A 50 -8.62 7.01 -12.07
C SER A 50 -7.41 7.95 -11.90
N SER A 51 -7.43 8.85 -10.91
CA SER A 51 -6.30 9.76 -10.68
C SER A 51 -5.07 9.02 -10.19
N ILE A 52 -5.24 8.07 -9.24
CA ILE A 52 -4.14 7.21 -8.77
C ILE A 52 -3.58 6.37 -9.92
N LYS A 53 -4.45 5.89 -10.81
CA LYS A 53 -4.05 5.12 -11.99
C LYS A 53 -3.28 5.95 -13.03
N GLU A 54 -3.70 7.19 -13.24
CA GLU A 54 -3.04 8.14 -14.14
C GLU A 54 -1.65 8.51 -13.64
N ASP A 55 -1.54 8.76 -12.33
CA ASP A 55 -0.28 9.01 -11.64
C ASP A 55 0.66 7.78 -11.72
N LEU A 56 0.15 6.60 -11.35
CA LEU A 56 0.91 5.35 -11.36
C LEU A 56 0.81 4.60 -12.70
N LYS A 57 1.28 5.22 -13.78
CA LYS A 57 1.12 4.80 -15.19
C LYS A 57 1.23 3.28 -15.48
N TYR A 58 2.11 2.55 -14.79
CA TYR A 58 2.38 1.13 -15.07
C TYR A 58 1.66 0.14 -14.14
N ILE A 59 0.92 0.60 -13.14
CA ILE A 59 0.12 -0.29 -12.29
C ILE A 59 -1.02 -0.88 -13.11
N SER A 60 -1.38 -2.15 -12.92
CA SER A 60 -2.60 -2.69 -13.54
C SER A 60 -3.83 -2.42 -12.67
N ASP A 61 -5.02 -2.41 -13.26
CA ASP A 61 -6.26 -2.13 -12.51
C ASP A 61 -6.49 -3.15 -11.39
N ASN A 62 -6.21 -4.42 -11.67
CA ASN A 62 -6.29 -5.50 -10.69
C ASN A 62 -5.32 -5.27 -9.53
N VAL A 63 -4.08 -4.86 -9.82
CA VAL A 63 -3.09 -4.60 -8.78
C VAL A 63 -3.49 -3.38 -7.96
N LEU A 64 -3.92 -2.28 -8.59
CA LEU A 64 -4.40 -1.08 -7.88
C LEU A 64 -5.58 -1.41 -6.97
N ALA A 65 -6.59 -2.11 -7.47
CA ALA A 65 -7.74 -2.54 -6.68
C ALA A 65 -7.33 -3.42 -5.49
N ASP A 66 -6.38 -4.33 -5.68
CA ASP A 66 -5.84 -5.16 -4.60
C ASP A 66 -5.06 -4.35 -3.56
N ARG A 67 -4.30 -3.31 -3.98
CA ARG A 67 -3.59 -2.42 -3.04
C ARG A 67 -4.53 -1.56 -2.21
N LEU A 68 -5.53 -0.96 -2.85
CA LEU A 68 -6.57 -0.19 -2.16
C LEU A 68 -7.30 -1.06 -1.12
N LYS A 69 -7.70 -2.29 -1.49
CA LYS A 69 -8.30 -3.24 -0.55
C LYS A 69 -7.38 -3.59 0.63
N LEU A 70 -6.08 -3.75 0.40
CA LEU A 70 -5.13 -4.02 1.47
C LEU A 70 -4.98 -2.81 2.40
N LEU A 71 -4.81 -1.61 1.85
CA LEU A 71 -4.71 -0.38 2.65
C LEU A 71 -5.98 -0.17 3.49
N GLU A 72 -7.16 -0.40 2.92
CA GLU A 72 -8.45 -0.33 3.62
C GLU A 72 -8.55 -1.38 4.72
N LYS A 73 -8.20 -2.64 4.42
CA LYS A 73 -8.19 -3.75 5.38
C LYS A 73 -7.35 -3.43 6.62
N TYR A 74 -6.19 -2.80 6.44
CA TYR A 74 -5.30 -2.43 7.53
C TYR A 74 -5.61 -1.06 8.15
N LYS A 75 -6.72 -0.42 7.73
CA LYS A 75 -7.22 0.88 8.19
C LYS A 75 -6.21 2.02 7.95
N LEU A 76 -5.42 1.92 6.89
CA LEU A 76 -4.49 2.96 6.44
C LEU A 76 -5.20 3.99 5.56
N ILE A 77 -6.23 3.57 4.82
CA ILE A 77 -7.13 4.46 4.08
C ILE A 77 -8.58 4.21 4.49
N ILE A 78 -9.44 5.20 4.22
CA ILE A 78 -10.90 5.07 4.21
C ILE A 78 -11.38 5.20 2.76
N ARG A 79 -12.33 4.35 2.38
CA ARG A 79 -13.09 4.46 1.14
C ARG A 79 -14.43 5.13 1.43
N MET A 80 -14.72 6.26 0.79
CA MET A 80 -15.98 6.99 0.95
C MET A 80 -16.77 6.97 -0.36
N GLU A 81 -18.06 6.69 -0.26
CA GLU A 81 -19.01 6.85 -1.37
C GLU A 81 -19.76 8.16 -1.19
N ASN A 82 -19.61 9.09 -2.13
CA ASN A 82 -20.38 10.33 -2.11
C ASN A 82 -21.75 10.09 -2.76
N GLU A 83 -22.72 9.65 -1.94
CA GLU A 83 -24.10 9.40 -2.36
C GLU A 83 -24.88 10.67 -2.75
N LYS A 84 -24.35 11.85 -2.42
CA LYS A 84 -24.99 13.14 -2.73
C LYS A 84 -24.75 13.62 -4.17
N GLU A 85 -23.83 12.98 -4.89
CA GLU A 85 -23.55 13.29 -6.30
C GLU A 85 -24.04 12.16 -7.22
N VAL A 86 -24.59 12.53 -8.38
CA VAL A 86 -24.94 11.59 -9.46
C VAL A 86 -24.04 11.89 -10.66
N PRO A 87 -23.22 10.93 -11.12
CA PRO A 87 -23.07 9.56 -10.62
C PRO A 87 -22.33 9.51 -9.28
N VAL A 88 -22.63 8.49 -8.46
CA VAL A 88 -21.93 8.22 -7.19
C VAL A 88 -20.44 8.10 -7.44
N ARG A 89 -19.65 8.84 -6.66
CA ARG A 89 -18.18 8.84 -6.74
C ARG A 89 -17.58 8.16 -5.53
N VAL A 90 -16.49 7.43 -5.78
CA VAL A 90 -15.70 6.78 -4.74
C VAL A 90 -14.41 7.57 -4.56
N GLU A 91 -14.13 7.94 -3.33
CA GLU A 91 -12.90 8.62 -2.94
C GLU A 91 -12.14 7.84 -1.86
N TYR A 92 -10.83 8.00 -1.87
CA TYR A 92 -9.90 7.38 -0.94
C TYR A 92 -9.12 8.48 -0.23
N THR A 93 -9.00 8.37 1.09
CA THR A 93 -8.20 9.28 1.91
C THR A 93 -7.40 8.50 2.96
N LEU A 94 -6.23 9.01 3.33
CA LEU A 94 -5.49 8.45 4.46
C LEU A 94 -6.30 8.60 5.75
N THR A 95 -6.22 7.58 6.61
CA THR A 95 -6.65 7.72 8.01
C THR A 95 -5.55 8.38 8.81
N SER A 96 -5.82 8.78 10.06
CA SER A 96 -4.76 9.23 10.98
C SER A 96 -3.65 8.20 11.13
N LYS A 97 -3.98 6.90 11.10
CA LYS A 97 -2.99 5.81 11.13
C LYS A 97 -2.18 5.76 9.82
N GLY A 98 -2.83 5.96 8.68
CA GLY A 98 -2.18 6.05 7.38
C GLY A 98 -1.20 7.22 7.30
N THR A 99 -1.62 8.41 7.73
CA THR A 99 -0.79 9.62 7.78
C THR A 99 0.46 9.41 8.65
N THR A 100 0.32 8.89 9.88
CA THR A 100 1.48 8.61 10.72
C THR A 100 2.43 7.58 10.09
N LEU A 101 1.91 6.58 9.37
CA LEU A 101 2.76 5.63 8.67
C LEU A 101 3.50 6.29 7.49
N SER A 102 2.83 7.16 6.73
CA SER A 102 3.47 7.96 5.67
C SER A 102 4.63 8.78 6.21
N GLU A 103 4.42 9.53 7.30
CA GLU A 103 5.46 10.34 7.93
C GLU A 103 6.70 9.51 8.34
N TRP A 104 6.50 8.27 8.82
CA TRP A 104 7.62 7.38 9.12
C TRP A 104 8.33 6.86 7.88
N LEU A 105 7.58 6.58 6.80
CA LEU A 105 8.16 6.21 5.53
C LEU A 105 8.97 7.36 4.93
N ASP A 106 8.56 8.61 5.08
CA ASP A 106 9.33 9.77 4.63
C ASP A 106 10.70 9.85 5.32
N VAL A 107 10.76 9.56 6.61
CA VAL A 107 12.03 9.47 7.34
C VAL A 107 12.90 8.35 6.79
N LEU A 108 12.31 7.20 6.44
CA LEU A 108 13.04 6.09 5.82
C LEU A 108 13.50 6.42 4.39
N CYS A 109 12.69 7.15 3.62
CA CYS A 109 13.06 7.65 2.30
C CYS A 109 14.27 8.59 2.40
N ASN A 110 14.24 9.54 3.33
CA ASN A 110 15.36 10.44 3.58
C ASN A 110 16.64 9.67 3.95
N PHE A 111 16.53 8.69 4.86
CA PHE A 111 17.67 7.83 5.19
C PHE A 111 18.18 7.06 3.95
N ALA A 112 17.27 6.49 3.17
CA ALA A 112 17.62 5.75 1.96
C ALA A 112 18.32 6.61 0.90
N GLU A 113 17.92 7.87 0.75
CA GLU A 113 18.52 8.81 -0.21
C GLU A 113 19.90 9.31 0.22
N ASN A 114 20.12 9.48 1.53
CA ASN A 114 21.32 10.14 2.04
C ASN A 114 22.40 9.17 2.55
N GLU A 115 22.00 7.99 3.03
CA GLU A 115 22.90 7.07 3.75
C GLU A 115 23.09 5.73 3.03
N MET A 116 22.23 5.39 2.07
CA MET A 116 22.31 4.11 1.34
C MET A 116 22.86 4.31 -0.07
N ASP A 117 23.71 3.38 -0.51
CA ASP A 117 24.13 3.27 -1.90
C ASP A 117 23.43 2.07 -2.56
N PHE A 118 22.50 2.36 -3.46
CA PHE A 118 21.79 1.35 -4.25
C PHE A 118 22.41 1.15 -5.64
N SER A 119 23.53 1.81 -5.93
CA SER A 119 24.28 1.63 -7.16
C SER A 119 24.95 0.26 -7.12
N ASN A 120 24.48 -0.67 -7.96
CA ASN A 120 25.22 -1.90 -8.31
C ASN A 120 26.00 -1.68 -9.61
#